data_AF-A0A2G9R7N5-F1
#
_entry.id   AF-A0A2G9R7N5-F1
#
_cell.length_a   1.000
_cell.length_b   1.000
_cell.length_c   1.000
_cell.angle_alpha   90.00
_cell.angle_beta   90.00
_cell.angle_gamma   90.00
#
_symmetry.space_group_name_H-M   'P 1'
#
loop_
_entity.id
_entity.type
_entity.pdbx_description
1 polymer ?
#
loop_
_entity_poly.entity_id
_entity_poly.type
_entity_poly.pdbx_seq_one_letter_code
_entity_poly.pdbx_strand_id
1 'polypeptide(L)'
;MNSGIGLKPPTSLQITSGRLSSRADDVKNVCVLVTRKTLGSFPKGAYNIHRINMNILRKIVCQKTTKFRRVWTKHSKSAINYVNGRIYFANFGCCYSSISSKPQQLYEMPRCLKSEKIEDAMLCEGSLGEALPHPSDYTSSLLAITGHNWLLRIAADTGETLQKVYLGSYRKFRYITWDVPQETLVVKSIQKSGVSEDQQVCVLTNFVYDTKEKQKCL
;
A
#
# COMPACT_ATOMS: atom_id res chain seq x y z
N MET A 1 -20.63 27.25 -69.39
CA MET A 1 -21.32 25.94 -69.32
C MET A 1 -20.28 24.91 -68.90
N ASN A 2 -20.12 24.67 -67.60
CA ASN A 2 -19.20 23.65 -67.08
C ASN A 2 -20.01 22.69 -66.20
N SER A 3 -20.12 21.45 -66.67
CA SER A 3 -20.80 20.32 -66.06
C SER A 3 -19.94 19.72 -64.94
N GLY A 4 -20.47 19.76 -63.72
CA GLY A 4 -19.89 19.10 -62.55
C GLY A 4 -20.09 17.58 -62.61
N ILE A 5 -19.01 16.84 -62.35
CA ILE A 5 -18.98 15.38 -62.24
C ILE A 5 -19.54 15.00 -60.86
N GLY A 6 -20.72 14.39 -60.85
CA GLY A 6 -21.36 13.86 -59.64
C GLY A 6 -20.72 12.55 -59.20
N LEU A 7 -20.11 12.55 -58.02
CA LEU A 7 -19.70 11.34 -57.30
C LEU A 7 -20.95 10.68 -56.68
N LYS A 8 -21.29 9.47 -57.13
CA LYS A 8 -22.30 8.61 -56.50
C LYS A 8 -21.76 8.05 -55.17
N PRO A 9 -22.57 8.01 -54.09
CA PRO A 9 -22.17 7.34 -52.85
C PRO A 9 -22.18 5.81 -53.04
N PRO A 10 -21.26 5.06 -52.42
CA PRO A 10 -21.29 3.61 -52.46
C PRO A 10 -22.40 3.04 -51.58
N THR A 11 -23.01 2.02 -52.14
CA THR A 11 -24.06 1.13 -51.65
C THR A 11 -23.92 0.73 -50.19
N SER A 12 -25.06 0.73 -49.49
CA SER A 12 -25.25 0.20 -48.14
C SER A 12 -24.74 -1.24 -48.00
N LEU A 13 -23.72 -1.43 -47.16
CA LEU A 13 -23.37 -2.76 -46.66
C LEU A 13 -24.38 -3.13 -45.57
N GLN A 14 -25.23 -4.11 -45.88
CA GLN A 14 -26.08 -4.79 -44.91
C GLN A 14 -25.21 -5.37 -43.80
N ILE A 15 -25.36 -4.86 -42.59
CA ILE A 15 -24.84 -5.47 -41.37
C ILE A 15 -25.63 -6.75 -41.16
N THR A 16 -25.09 -7.87 -41.63
CA THR A 16 -25.57 -9.19 -41.24
C THR A 16 -25.31 -9.34 -39.75
N SER A 17 -26.39 -9.47 -38.99
CA SER A 17 -26.40 -9.78 -37.57
C SER A 17 -25.91 -11.22 -37.36
N GLY A 18 -24.60 -11.41 -37.51
CA GLY A 18 -23.93 -12.62 -37.04
C GLY A 18 -24.08 -12.68 -35.53
N ARG A 19 -24.93 -13.60 -35.04
CA ARG A 19 -25.04 -13.98 -33.63
C ARG A 19 -23.62 -14.04 -33.03
N LEU A 20 -23.33 -13.12 -32.12
CA LEU A 20 -22.19 -13.22 -31.23
C LEU A 20 -22.42 -14.47 -30.39
N SER A 21 -21.85 -15.58 -30.90
CA SER A 21 -21.73 -16.84 -30.19
C SER A 21 -21.16 -16.52 -28.81
N SER A 22 -21.98 -16.73 -27.79
CA SER A 22 -21.62 -16.67 -26.38
C SER A 22 -20.64 -17.80 -26.04
N ARG A 23 -19.45 -17.75 -26.62
CA ARG A 23 -18.28 -18.40 -26.04
C ARG A 23 -17.76 -17.43 -25.02
N ALA A 24 -18.15 -17.66 -23.78
CA ALA A 24 -17.28 -17.33 -22.66
C ALA A 24 -15.96 -18.08 -22.92
N ASP A 25 -15.09 -17.49 -23.74
CA ASP A 25 -13.75 -18.00 -23.97
C ASP A 25 -13.07 -17.96 -22.60
N ASP A 26 -12.93 -19.15 -22.02
CA ASP A 26 -12.05 -19.43 -20.91
C ASP A 26 -10.67 -18.92 -21.31
N VAL A 27 -10.34 -17.69 -20.91
CA VAL A 27 -9.04 -17.08 -21.20
C VAL A 27 -8.01 -17.88 -20.42
N LYS A 28 -7.42 -18.86 -21.10
CA LYS A 28 -6.40 -19.75 -20.56
C LYS A 28 -5.06 -19.03 -20.38
N ASN A 29 -4.81 -17.96 -21.14
CA ASN A 29 -3.56 -17.21 -21.08
C ASN A 29 -3.52 -16.34 -19.82
N VAL A 30 -2.63 -16.73 -18.89
CA VAL A 30 -2.47 -16.08 -17.60
C VAL A 30 -1.94 -14.65 -17.72
N CYS A 31 -1.11 -14.36 -18.73
CA CYS A 31 -0.63 -12.99 -18.99
C CYS A 31 -1.80 -12.05 -19.31
N VAL A 32 -2.77 -12.50 -20.10
CA VAL A 32 -3.99 -11.72 -20.41
C VAL A 32 -4.81 -11.46 -19.15
N LEU A 33 -4.89 -12.43 -18.23
CA LEU A 33 -5.58 -12.25 -16.94
C LEU A 33 -4.87 -11.23 -16.05
N VAL A 34 -3.54 -11.26 -16.01
CA VAL A 34 -2.72 -10.27 -15.27
C VAL A 34 -2.90 -8.87 -15.86
N THR A 35 -2.85 -8.73 -17.18
CA THR A 35 -3.04 -7.43 -17.86
C THR A 35 -4.44 -6.86 -17.67
N ARG A 36 -5.50 -7.70 -17.79
CA ARG A 36 -6.88 -7.26 -17.53
C ARG A 36 -7.07 -6.79 -16.09
N LYS A 37 -6.46 -7.49 -15.13
CA LYS A 37 -6.44 -7.10 -13.72
C LYS A 37 -5.80 -5.73 -13.51
N THR A 38 -4.64 -5.47 -14.11
CA THR A 38 -3.96 -4.16 -13.99
C THR A 38 -4.78 -3.01 -14.58
N LEU A 39 -5.63 -3.29 -15.57
CA LEU A 39 -6.52 -2.32 -16.20
C LEU A 39 -7.88 -2.19 -15.49
N GLY A 40 -8.09 -2.86 -14.36
CA GLY A 40 -9.37 -2.85 -13.64
C GLY A 40 -10.53 -3.52 -14.39
N SER A 41 -10.25 -4.24 -15.48
CA SER A 41 -11.25 -4.87 -16.34
C SER A 41 -11.57 -6.27 -15.83
N PHE A 42 -12.59 -6.37 -14.98
CA PHE A 42 -13.14 -7.64 -14.54
C PHE A 42 -14.52 -7.90 -15.17
N PRO A 43 -14.88 -9.16 -15.47
CA PRO A 43 -16.24 -9.49 -15.86
C PRO A 43 -17.22 -9.06 -14.76
N LYS A 44 -18.36 -8.47 -15.15
CA LYS A 44 -19.46 -8.09 -14.25
C LYS A 44 -19.81 -9.28 -13.34
N GLY A 45 -19.75 -9.09 -12.03
CA GLY A 45 -19.97 -10.14 -11.02
C GLY A 45 -18.71 -10.64 -10.31
N ALA A 46 -17.60 -9.89 -10.32
CA ALA A 46 -16.39 -10.21 -9.56
C ALA A 46 -16.56 -9.91 -8.05
N TYR A 47 -17.42 -10.65 -7.34
CA TYR A 47 -17.65 -10.50 -5.90
C TYR A 47 -16.46 -10.91 -5.02
N ASN A 48 -15.31 -11.30 -5.58
CA ASN A 48 -14.14 -11.64 -4.77
C ASN A 48 -12.81 -11.46 -5.53
N ILE A 49 -12.24 -10.25 -5.46
CA ILE A 49 -10.91 -9.90 -6.02
C ILE A 49 -9.82 -10.83 -5.47
N HIS A 50 -9.90 -11.22 -4.20
CA HIS A 50 -8.95 -12.14 -3.58
C HIS A 50 -8.97 -13.52 -4.28
N ARG A 51 -10.16 -14.09 -4.52
CA ARG A 51 -10.30 -15.37 -5.24
C ARG A 51 -9.72 -15.30 -6.66
N ILE A 52 -9.94 -14.18 -7.36
CA ILE A 52 -9.37 -13.96 -8.69
C ILE A 52 -7.83 -13.93 -8.60
N ASN A 53 -7.27 -13.19 -7.65
CA ASN A 53 -5.82 -13.11 -7.44
C ASN A 53 -5.21 -14.48 -7.14
N MET A 54 -5.83 -15.26 -6.25
CA MET A 54 -5.36 -16.60 -5.92
C MET A 54 -5.47 -17.57 -7.09
N ASN A 55 -6.52 -17.44 -7.92
CA ASN A 55 -6.64 -18.23 -9.15
C ASN A 55 -5.56 -17.89 -10.17
N ILE A 56 -5.26 -16.59 -10.37
CA ILE A 56 -4.17 -16.15 -11.24
C ILE A 56 -2.85 -16.70 -10.73
N LEU A 57 -2.54 -16.51 -9.44
CA LEU A 57 -1.32 -17.00 -8.81
C LEU A 57 -1.18 -18.52 -8.99
N ARG A 58 -2.25 -19.28 -8.72
CA ARG A 58 -2.27 -20.73 -8.90
C ARG A 58 -1.96 -21.11 -10.35
N LYS A 59 -2.56 -20.43 -11.34
CA LYS A 59 -2.28 -20.70 -12.75
C LYS A 59 -0.82 -20.41 -13.11
N ILE A 60 -0.22 -19.33 -12.59
CA ILE A 60 1.21 -19.01 -12.80
C ILE A 60 2.10 -20.10 -12.20
N VAL A 61 1.86 -20.46 -10.94
CA VAL A 61 2.70 -21.37 -10.14
C VAL A 61 2.60 -22.82 -10.66
N CYS A 62 1.40 -23.27 -11.01
CA CYS A 62 1.16 -24.66 -11.41
C CYS A 62 1.29 -24.91 -12.92
N GLN A 63 1.67 -23.90 -13.72
CA GLN A 63 1.85 -24.08 -15.16
C GLN A 63 3.09 -24.94 -15.44
N LYS A 64 2.88 -26.09 -16.09
CA LYS A 64 3.93 -27.10 -16.35
C LYS A 64 5.14 -26.56 -17.12
N THR A 65 4.95 -25.53 -17.94
CA THR A 65 6.01 -24.91 -18.74
C THR A 65 6.80 -23.84 -17.99
N THR A 66 6.36 -23.44 -16.80
CA THR A 66 6.99 -22.36 -16.05
C THR A 66 8.19 -22.90 -15.29
N LYS A 67 9.37 -22.32 -15.54
CA LYS A 67 10.59 -22.57 -14.76
C LYS A 67 10.81 -21.41 -13.82
N PHE A 68 10.79 -21.66 -12.51
CA PHE A 68 11.11 -20.66 -11.51
C PHE A 68 12.62 -20.65 -11.24
N ARG A 69 13.22 -19.46 -11.30
CA ARG A 69 14.61 -19.25 -10.89
C ARG A 69 14.59 -18.47 -9.58
N ARG A 70 15.37 -18.91 -8.60
CA ARG A 70 15.58 -18.16 -7.35
C ARG A 70 16.36 -16.89 -7.66
N VAL A 71 15.67 -15.75 -7.73
CA VAL A 71 16.30 -14.43 -7.95
C VAL A 71 16.80 -13.83 -6.64
N TRP A 72 16.06 -14.04 -5.55
CA TRP A 72 16.38 -13.51 -4.24
C TRP A 72 15.68 -14.31 -3.14
N THR A 73 16.26 -14.33 -1.95
CA THR A 73 15.67 -14.94 -0.75
C THR A 73 16.20 -14.21 0.47
N LYS A 74 15.32 -13.86 1.40
CA LYS A 74 15.65 -13.34 2.72
C LYS A 74 14.71 -13.94 3.75
N HIS A 75 15.23 -14.23 4.93
CA HIS A 75 14.47 -14.79 6.03
C HIS A 75 14.27 -13.73 7.11
N SER A 76 13.17 -13.81 7.84
CA SER A 76 12.89 -12.96 8.99
C SER A 76 12.44 -13.78 10.18
N LYS A 77 12.81 -13.34 11.38
CA LYS A 77 12.28 -13.88 12.63
C LYS A 77 10.96 -13.21 13.05
N SER A 78 10.65 -12.06 12.47
CA SER A 78 9.40 -11.31 12.68
C SER A 78 8.50 -11.42 11.44
N ALA A 79 7.27 -10.91 11.56
CA ALA A 79 6.41 -10.73 10.40
C ALA A 79 7.12 -9.91 9.30
N ILE A 80 6.83 -10.27 8.05
CA ILE A 80 7.27 -9.54 6.86
C ILE A 80 6.06 -8.74 6.40
N ASN A 81 6.18 -7.41 6.39
CA ASN A 81 5.11 -6.52 5.93
C ASN A 81 5.38 -6.10 4.49
N TYR A 82 4.33 -6.00 3.69
CA TYR A 82 4.41 -5.50 2.31
C TYR A 82 3.41 -4.36 2.13
N VAL A 83 3.91 -3.20 1.74
CA VAL A 83 3.08 -2.01 1.47
C VAL A 83 3.66 -1.27 0.28
N ASN A 84 2.83 -1.02 -0.74
CA ASN A 84 3.16 -0.23 -1.93
C ASN A 84 4.54 -0.50 -2.57
N GLY A 85 4.86 -1.78 -2.82
CA GLY A 85 6.14 -2.15 -3.43
C GLY A 85 7.34 -2.13 -2.47
N ARG A 86 7.11 -1.91 -1.16
CA ARG A 86 8.12 -1.99 -0.11
C ARG A 86 7.91 -3.23 0.74
N ILE A 87 9.00 -3.95 1.01
CA ILE A 87 9.04 -5.15 1.84
C ILE A 87 9.81 -4.83 3.11
N TYR A 88 9.13 -4.87 4.24
CA TYR A 88 9.69 -4.56 5.55
C TYR A 88 10.02 -5.82 6.33
N PHE A 89 11.20 -5.80 6.94
CA PHE A 89 11.76 -6.85 7.79
C PHE A 89 12.09 -6.29 9.17
N ALA A 90 12.28 -7.20 10.13
CA ALA A 90 12.74 -6.86 11.48
C ALA A 90 11.85 -5.81 12.18
N ASN A 91 10.53 -5.85 11.96
CA ASN A 91 9.55 -4.86 12.44
C ASN A 91 9.91 -3.46 11.92
N PHE A 92 9.93 -3.32 10.59
CA PHE A 92 10.22 -2.07 9.88
C PHE A 92 11.65 -1.50 10.03
N GLY A 93 12.53 -2.15 10.79
CA GLY A 93 13.94 -1.78 10.89
C GLY A 93 14.76 -2.01 9.62
N CYS A 94 14.23 -2.74 8.64
CA CYS A 94 14.90 -2.95 7.35
C CYS A 94 13.88 -2.98 6.22
N CYS A 95 14.18 -2.30 5.11
CA CYS A 95 13.26 -2.15 3.99
C CYS A 95 13.91 -2.48 2.65
N TYR A 96 13.16 -3.16 1.78
CA TYR A 96 13.53 -3.40 0.38
C TYR A 96 12.45 -2.88 -0.55
N SER A 97 12.85 -2.28 -1.67
CA SER A 97 11.97 -2.03 -2.81
C SER A 97 11.85 -3.30 -3.65
N SER A 98 10.63 -3.67 -4.04
CA SER A 98 10.31 -4.78 -4.95
C SER A 98 9.95 -4.31 -6.37
N ILE A 99 10.20 -3.03 -6.69
CA ILE A 99 9.85 -2.45 -8.00
C ILE A 99 10.77 -2.99 -9.10
N SER A 100 12.04 -3.20 -8.76
CA SER A 100 13.04 -3.74 -9.68
C SER A 100 13.01 -5.27 -9.72
N SER A 101 13.64 -5.86 -10.75
CA SER A 101 13.68 -7.31 -10.98
C SER A 101 14.29 -8.11 -9.82
N LYS A 102 15.16 -7.48 -9.02
CA LYS A 102 15.71 -8.00 -7.79
C LYS A 102 15.45 -6.98 -6.68
N PRO A 103 14.92 -7.38 -5.52
CA PRO A 103 14.67 -6.45 -4.43
C PRO A 103 15.94 -5.67 -4.05
N GLN A 104 15.82 -4.35 -3.94
CA GLN A 104 16.91 -3.44 -3.58
C GLN A 104 16.72 -2.95 -2.15
N GLN A 105 17.78 -3.05 -1.34
CA GLN A 105 17.75 -2.54 0.02
C GLN A 105 17.68 -1.02 -0.01
N LEU A 106 16.66 -0.47 0.63
CA LEU A 106 16.50 0.99 0.76
C LEU A 106 17.22 1.47 2.01
N TYR A 107 16.95 0.81 3.14
CA TYR A 107 17.62 1.10 4.40
C TYR A 107 17.69 -0.12 5.31
N GLU A 108 18.61 -0.04 6.26
CA GLU A 108 18.68 -0.90 7.43
C GLU A 108 19.08 -0.04 8.63
N MET A 109 18.17 0.03 9.59
CA MET A 109 18.38 0.79 10.81
C MET A 109 19.44 0.09 11.68
N PRO A 110 20.21 0.86 12.48
CA PRO A 110 21.09 0.29 13.47
C PRO A 110 20.35 -0.68 14.42
N ARG A 111 21.08 -1.61 15.01
CA ARG A 111 20.50 -2.49 16.03
C ARG A 111 20.14 -1.66 17.26
N CYS A 112 18.85 -1.45 17.46
CA CYS A 112 18.34 -0.73 18.61
C CYS A 112 18.20 -1.63 19.85
N LEU A 113 18.12 -1.02 21.01
CA LEU A 113 17.76 -1.73 22.24
C LEU A 113 16.33 -2.30 22.11
N LYS A 114 16.02 -3.35 22.89
CA LYS A 114 14.66 -3.96 22.87
C LYS A 114 13.55 -2.94 23.11
N SER A 115 13.84 -1.88 23.86
CA SER A 115 12.90 -0.83 24.22
C SER A 115 12.67 0.17 23.07
N GLU A 116 13.68 0.40 22.22
CA GLU A 116 13.67 1.26 21.03
C GLU A 116 13.08 0.58 19.79
N LYS A 117 12.80 -0.71 19.92
CA LYS A 117 12.21 -1.50 18.87
C LYS A 117 10.83 -0.92 18.49
N ILE A 118 10.60 -0.86 17.19
CA ILE A 118 9.28 -0.57 16.61
C ILE A 118 8.33 -1.72 16.97
N GLU A 119 7.21 -1.37 17.58
CA GLU A 119 6.10 -2.26 17.93
C GLU A 119 5.11 -2.37 16.78
N ASP A 120 4.75 -1.22 16.20
CA ASP A 120 3.86 -1.14 15.05
C ASP A 120 4.19 0.10 14.21
N ALA A 121 3.87 0.03 12.93
CA ALA A 121 4.11 1.14 12.02
C ALA A 121 3.20 1.11 10.80
N MET A 122 2.99 2.29 10.24
CA MET A 122 2.16 2.50 9.06
C MET A 122 2.84 3.42 8.06
N LEU A 123 2.64 3.15 6.77
CA LEU A 123 3.16 3.99 5.71
C LEU A 123 2.24 5.19 5.50
N CYS A 124 2.84 6.38 5.49
CA CYS A 124 2.22 7.66 5.22
C CYS A 124 2.82 8.23 3.93
N GLU A 125 2.05 8.17 2.86
CA GLU A 125 2.40 8.73 1.56
C GLU A 125 1.43 9.88 1.27
N GLY A 126 1.94 11.09 1.06
CA GLY A 126 1.08 12.27 0.90
C GLY A 126 0.11 12.15 -0.27
N SER A 127 -1.15 12.53 -0.07
CA SER A 127 -2.12 12.67 -1.15
C SER A 127 -1.76 13.83 -2.07
N LEU A 128 -1.89 13.63 -3.39
CA LEU A 128 -1.69 14.63 -4.45
C LEU A 128 -2.77 15.74 -4.49
N GLY A 129 -3.51 15.95 -3.39
CA GLY A 129 -4.67 16.85 -3.36
C GLY A 129 -4.26 18.31 -3.18
N GLU A 130 -3.76 18.66 -1.99
CA GLU A 130 -3.39 20.01 -1.63
C GLU A 130 -1.87 20.15 -1.49
N ALA A 131 -1.36 21.32 -1.89
CA ALA A 131 0.05 21.59 -1.76
C ALA A 131 0.40 21.76 -0.27
N LEU A 132 1.18 20.82 0.28
CA LEU A 132 1.76 20.93 1.61
C LEU A 132 2.72 22.14 1.70
N PRO A 133 2.79 22.80 2.86
CA PRO A 133 3.53 24.05 3.05
C PRO A 133 5.04 23.88 2.86
N HIS A 134 5.61 22.73 3.20
CA HIS A 134 7.03 22.45 2.96
C HIS A 134 7.25 21.24 2.05
N PRO A 135 8.28 21.27 1.17
CA PRO A 135 8.65 20.12 0.34
C PRO A 135 8.96 18.85 1.15
N SER A 136 9.48 18.99 2.37
CA SER A 136 9.73 17.87 3.29
C SER A 136 8.47 17.11 3.70
N ASP A 137 7.31 17.75 3.65
CA ASP A 137 6.05 17.17 4.11
C ASP A 137 5.50 16.15 3.11
N TYR A 138 5.91 16.26 1.84
CA TYR A 138 5.60 15.27 0.80
C TYR A 138 6.48 14.01 0.91
N THR A 139 7.48 14.00 1.78
CA THR A 139 8.37 12.86 1.93
C THR A 139 7.59 11.66 2.45
N SER A 140 7.55 10.59 1.66
CA SER A 140 7.00 9.30 2.08
C SER A 140 7.63 8.90 3.41
N SER A 141 6.80 8.71 4.41
CA SER A 141 7.22 8.53 5.79
C SER A 141 6.57 7.31 6.40
N LEU A 142 7.32 6.57 7.20
CA LEU A 142 6.79 5.56 8.09
C LEU A 142 6.49 6.21 9.44
N LEU A 143 5.23 6.16 9.88
CA LEU A 143 4.83 6.53 11.23
C LEU A 143 4.93 5.28 12.10
N ALA A 144 5.80 5.30 13.10
CA ALA A 144 6.17 4.12 13.88
C ALA A 144 6.09 4.40 15.38
N ILE A 145 5.60 3.42 16.13
CA ILE A 145 5.56 3.47 17.60
C ILE A 145 6.61 2.52 18.14
N THR A 146 7.40 3.01 19.10
CA THR A 146 8.41 2.23 19.79
C THR A 146 7.93 1.68 21.13
N GLY A 147 8.65 0.71 21.69
CA GLY A 147 8.29 0.06 22.95
C GLY A 147 8.33 0.95 24.21
N HIS A 148 8.92 2.13 24.09
CA HIS A 148 8.89 3.19 25.09
C HIS A 148 8.15 4.44 24.63
N ASN A 149 7.07 4.22 23.87
CA ASN A 149 6.03 5.21 23.61
C ASN A 149 6.55 6.47 22.89
N TRP A 150 7.58 6.32 22.06
CA TRP A 150 7.90 7.35 21.09
C TRP A 150 7.14 7.07 19.81
N LEU A 151 6.44 8.08 19.32
CA LEU A 151 5.93 8.13 17.96
C LEU A 151 7.00 8.79 17.08
N LEU A 152 7.48 8.04 16.10
CA LEU A 152 8.52 8.44 15.18
C LEU A 152 7.94 8.66 13.79
N ARG A 153 8.34 9.74 13.14
CA ARG A 153 8.21 9.89 11.69
C ARG A 153 9.56 9.58 11.07
N ILE A 154 9.62 8.51 10.30
CA ILE A 154 10.84 7.98 9.71
C ILE A 154 10.73 8.14 8.19
N ALA A 155 11.77 8.63 7.51
CA ALA A 155 11.78 8.67 6.05
C ALA A 155 11.72 7.24 5.47
N ALA A 156 10.75 6.95 4.62
CA ALA A 156 10.49 5.61 4.11
C ALA A 156 11.61 5.07 3.21
N ASP A 157 12.42 5.96 2.62
CA ASP A 157 13.52 5.61 1.71
C ASP A 157 14.84 5.42 2.45
N THR A 158 15.16 6.26 3.41
CA THR A 158 16.47 6.26 4.07
C THR A 158 16.46 5.61 5.46
N GLY A 159 15.28 5.45 6.07
CA GLY A 159 15.17 5.02 7.46
C GLY A 159 15.62 6.08 8.47
N GLU A 160 15.82 7.32 8.05
CA GLU A 160 16.21 8.42 8.93
C GLU A 160 15.02 8.88 9.77
N THR A 161 15.24 9.16 11.06
CA THR A 161 14.18 9.71 11.92
C THR A 161 14.06 11.20 11.68
N LEU A 162 12.96 11.62 11.07
CA LEU A 162 12.65 13.01 10.75
C LEU A 162 12.10 13.75 11.97
N GLN A 163 11.17 13.13 12.70
CA GLN A 163 10.52 13.71 13.88
C GLN A 163 10.26 12.65 14.94
N LYS A 164 10.20 13.07 16.20
CA LYS A 164 9.86 12.21 17.34
C LYS A 164 9.02 12.94 18.36
N VAL A 165 7.98 12.28 18.86
CA VAL A 165 7.10 12.78 19.91
C VAL A 165 6.98 11.72 20.98
N TYR A 166 7.12 12.13 22.24
CA TYR A 166 6.95 11.24 23.37
C TYR A 166 5.49 11.25 23.84
N LEU A 167 4.84 10.09 23.87
CA LEU A 167 3.42 9.96 24.21
C LEU A 167 3.17 9.83 25.73
N GLY A 168 4.21 9.90 26.56
CA GLY A 168 4.13 9.69 28.00
C GLY A 168 4.32 8.23 28.42
N SER A 169 4.53 8.00 29.72
CA SER A 169 4.78 6.68 30.32
C SER A 169 3.55 6.03 30.96
N TYR A 170 2.41 6.71 30.97
CA TYR A 170 1.21 6.28 31.71
C TYR A 170 0.56 5.01 31.14
N ARG A 171 0.72 4.75 29.83
CA ARG A 171 0.23 3.55 29.14
C ARG A 171 1.28 3.02 28.19
N LYS A 172 1.17 1.74 27.81
CA LYS A 172 2.01 1.15 26.77
C LYS A 172 1.25 1.14 25.45
N PHE A 173 1.68 2.00 24.54
CA PHE A 173 1.13 2.11 23.19
C PHE A 173 1.81 1.12 22.27
N ARG A 174 1.01 0.38 21.50
CA ARG A 174 1.50 -0.78 20.75
C ARG A 174 0.94 -0.88 19.35
N TYR A 175 -0.15 -0.17 19.05
CA TYR A 175 -0.77 -0.20 17.73
C TYR A 175 -0.96 1.22 17.22
N ILE A 176 -0.78 1.39 15.92
CA ILE A 176 -1.03 2.64 15.20
C ILE A 176 -1.96 2.38 14.02
N THR A 177 -2.98 3.21 13.86
CA THR A 177 -3.92 3.11 12.74
C THR A 177 -4.40 4.49 12.32
N TRP A 178 -4.91 4.61 11.10
CA TRP A 178 -5.71 5.75 10.71
C TRP A 178 -7.08 5.65 11.37
N ASP A 179 -7.58 6.78 11.87
CA ASP A 179 -9.00 6.99 12.11
C ASP A 179 -9.62 7.62 10.87
N VAL A 180 -9.08 8.78 10.48
CA VAL A 180 -9.28 9.37 9.14
C VAL A 180 -7.97 9.23 8.36
N PRO A 181 -7.97 8.53 7.21
CA PRO A 181 -6.75 8.31 6.42
C PRO A 181 -6.01 9.61 6.15
N GLN A 182 -4.72 9.65 6.53
CA GLN A 182 -3.80 10.78 6.32
C GLN A 182 -4.10 12.07 7.08
N GLU A 183 -5.21 12.14 7.82
CA GLU A 183 -5.59 13.32 8.61
C GLU A 183 -5.39 13.06 10.10
N THR A 184 -6.00 11.99 10.60
CA THR A 184 -6.05 11.69 12.03
C THR A 184 -5.59 10.27 12.29
N LEU A 185 -4.53 10.14 13.08
CA LEU A 185 -4.02 8.84 13.51
C LEU A 185 -4.44 8.55 14.95
N VAL A 186 -4.65 7.27 15.21
CA VAL A 186 -5.01 6.73 16.51
C VAL A 186 -3.93 5.79 16.97
N VAL A 187 -3.46 6.06 18.18
CA VAL A 187 -2.51 5.21 18.89
C VAL A 187 -3.24 4.44 19.98
N LYS A 188 -3.19 3.11 19.93
CA LYS A 188 -3.89 2.23 20.88
C LYS A 188 -2.92 1.53 21.83
N SER A 189 -3.33 1.42 23.09
CA SER A 189 -2.66 0.59 24.10
C SER A 189 -3.15 -0.86 24.08
N ILE A 190 -2.38 -1.80 24.66
CA ILE A 190 -2.87 -3.17 24.88
C ILE A 190 -3.87 -3.14 26.03
N GLN A 191 -5.06 -3.70 25.80
CA GLN A 191 -6.10 -3.86 26.81
C GLN A 191 -5.59 -4.62 28.04
N LYS A 192 -5.87 -4.08 29.22
CA LYS A 192 -6.20 -4.94 30.37
C LYS A 192 -7.71 -5.13 30.35
N SER A 193 -8.19 -6.36 30.46
CA SER A 193 -9.62 -6.68 30.47
C SER A 193 -10.36 -5.78 31.48
N GLY A 194 -11.38 -5.05 31.03
CA GLY A 194 -12.27 -4.27 31.91
C GLY A 194 -12.22 -2.74 31.79
N VAL A 195 -11.53 -2.17 30.79
CA VAL A 195 -11.46 -0.70 30.59
C VAL A 195 -12.25 -0.28 29.35
N SER A 196 -12.97 0.86 29.43
CA SER A 196 -13.68 1.49 28.30
C SER A 196 -12.74 1.83 27.14
N GLU A 197 -13.22 1.76 25.89
CA GLU A 197 -12.45 1.98 24.66
C GLU A 197 -11.93 3.43 24.56
N ASP A 198 -12.71 4.40 25.02
CA ASP A 198 -12.36 5.83 25.03
C ASP A 198 -11.15 6.15 25.90
N GLN A 199 -10.86 5.33 26.91
CA GLN A 199 -9.70 5.55 27.79
C GLN A 199 -8.39 5.02 27.17
N GLN A 200 -8.41 4.35 26.02
CA GLN A 200 -7.29 3.56 25.50
C GLN A 200 -6.65 4.12 24.23
N VAL A 201 -7.23 5.20 23.73
CA VAL A 201 -6.94 5.79 22.43
C VAL A 201 -6.33 7.17 22.66
N CYS A 202 -5.14 7.39 22.14
CA CYS A 202 -4.61 8.73 21.96
C CYS A 202 -4.85 9.11 20.50
N VAL A 203 -5.69 10.12 20.28
CA VAL A 203 -5.96 10.68 18.96
C VAL A 203 -4.94 11.78 18.72
N LEU A 204 -4.22 11.70 17.61
CA LEU A 204 -3.27 12.72 17.19
C LEU A 204 -3.73 13.30 15.86
N THR A 205 -4.05 14.59 15.87
CA THR A 205 -4.33 15.40 14.69
C THR A 205 -3.08 16.18 14.28
N ASN A 206 -2.99 16.54 13.00
CA ASN A 206 -1.96 17.47 12.47
C ASN A 206 -0.50 16.99 12.52
N PHE A 207 -0.22 15.68 12.60
CA PHE A 207 1.17 15.17 12.59
C PHE A 207 1.96 15.53 11.31
N VAL A 208 1.24 15.91 10.24
CA VAL A 208 1.80 16.36 8.96
C VAL A 208 1.88 17.89 8.86
N TYR A 209 1.17 18.66 9.71
CA TYR A 209 0.93 20.09 9.47
C TYR A 209 1.44 21.04 10.53
N ASP A 210 1.96 20.57 11.66
CA ASP A 210 2.17 21.49 12.78
C ASP A 210 3.53 21.38 13.45
N THR A 211 4.36 22.40 13.19
CA THR A 211 5.59 22.68 13.95
C THR A 211 5.34 23.64 15.12
N LYS A 212 4.11 24.15 15.32
CA LYS A 212 3.80 25.19 16.31
C LYS A 212 2.35 25.20 16.81
N GLU A 213 1.78 24.09 17.26
CA GLU A 213 0.64 24.17 18.18
C GLU A 213 0.58 22.98 19.13
N LYS A 214 0.15 23.31 20.35
CA LYS A 214 0.27 22.45 21.52
C LYS A 214 -0.61 21.21 21.35
N GLN A 215 0.03 20.05 21.22
CA GLN A 215 -0.62 18.75 21.38
C GLN A 215 -1.28 18.67 22.76
N LYS A 216 -2.61 18.65 22.81
CA LYS A 216 -3.37 18.23 23.98
C LYS A 216 -3.73 16.76 23.79
N CYS A 217 -3.15 15.90 24.62
CA CYS A 217 -3.71 14.58 24.87
C CYS A 217 -5.01 14.81 25.67
N LEU A 218 -6.16 14.41 25.12
CA LEU A 218 -7.40 14.21 25.87
C LEU A 218 -7.34 12.84 26.57
#